data_AF-A0A961IXC2-F1
#
_entry.id   AF-A0A961IXC2-F1
#
_cell.length_a   1.000
_cell.length_b   1.000
_cell.length_c   1.000
_cell.angle_alpha   90.00
_cell.angle_beta   90.00
_cell.angle_gamma   90.00
#
_symmetry.space_group_name_H-M   'P 1'
#
loop_
_entity.id
_entity.type
_entity.pdbx_description
1 polymer ?
#
loop_
_entity_poly.entity_id
_entity_poly.type
_entity_poly.pdbx_seq_one_letter_code
_entity_poly.pdbx_strand_id
1 'polypeptide(L)'
;MTIIVGKDTANTRKTLSSGGASIAYYSIPAAEAAGLGDFSKLPAALKVVLENMLRFEDDGRTVSVDDIKAFAEWGANGGQNPREIAYRPARVLMQDFTGVPAVVDLAAMRDGIKALGGDAQK
;
A
#
# COMPACT_ATOMS: atom_id res chain seq x y z
N MET A 1 -14.51 -9.45 -0.03
CA MET A 1 -13.43 -9.10 -0.98
C MET A 1 -12.12 -9.53 -0.35
N THR A 2 -11.38 -10.42 -1.01
CA THR A 2 -10.05 -10.80 -0.56
C THR A 2 -9.09 -9.71 -1.01
N ILE A 3 -8.43 -9.03 -0.07
CA ILE A 3 -7.38 -8.06 -0.39
C ILE A 3 -6.17 -8.86 -0.86
N ILE A 4 -5.71 -8.61 -2.09
CA ILE A 4 -4.46 -9.19 -2.59
C ILE A 4 -3.33 -8.34 -2.01
N VAL A 5 -2.52 -8.96 -1.16
CA VAL A 5 -1.34 -8.34 -0.55
C VAL A 5 -0.08 -8.64 -1.37
N GLY A 6 1.00 -7.93 -1.06
CA GLY A 6 2.31 -8.13 -1.68
C GLY A 6 2.99 -9.44 -1.32
N LYS A 7 4.26 -9.57 -1.71
CA LYS A 7 5.12 -10.75 -1.46
C LYS A 7 5.71 -10.79 -0.05
N ASP A 8 5.82 -9.64 0.63
CA ASP A 8 6.47 -9.52 1.95
C ASP A 8 7.89 -10.10 1.99
N THR A 9 8.74 -9.68 1.04
CA THR A 9 10.12 -10.18 0.93
C THR A 9 10.96 -9.98 2.20
N ALA A 10 10.61 -8.98 3.01
CA ALA A 10 11.27 -8.67 4.28
C ALA A 10 10.66 -9.38 5.51
N ASN A 11 9.69 -10.28 5.35
CA ASN A 11 9.06 -11.06 6.43
C ASN A 11 8.52 -10.21 7.60
N THR A 12 7.90 -9.09 7.25
CA THR A 12 7.38 -8.09 8.18
C THR A 12 5.95 -8.39 8.63
N ARG A 13 5.25 -9.31 7.94
CA ARG A 13 3.91 -9.76 8.33
C ARG A 13 3.95 -10.47 9.68
N LYS A 14 3.12 -9.99 10.60
CA LYS A 14 2.89 -10.57 11.92
C LYS A 14 1.40 -10.82 12.12
N THR A 15 1.09 -11.58 13.15
CA THR A 15 -0.29 -11.96 13.50
C THR A 15 -0.61 -11.43 14.89
N LEU A 16 -1.71 -10.69 15.01
CA LEU A 16 -2.28 -10.23 16.27
C LEU A 16 -3.51 -11.07 16.57
N SER A 17 -3.49 -11.77 17.71
CA SER A 17 -4.65 -12.51 18.21
C SER A 17 -5.34 -11.70 19.31
N SER A 18 -6.61 -11.38 19.13
CA SER A 18 -7.40 -10.62 20.11
C SER A 18 -8.88 -11.01 20.01
N GLY A 19 -9.54 -11.23 21.16
CA GLY A 19 -10.97 -11.53 21.21
C GLY A 19 -11.40 -12.77 20.42
N GLY A 20 -10.52 -13.76 20.25
CA GLY A 20 -10.79 -14.97 19.43
C GLY A 20 -10.63 -14.77 17.93
N ALA A 21 -10.30 -13.56 17.48
CA ALA A 21 -9.97 -13.26 16.09
C ALA A 21 -8.45 -13.17 15.89
N SER A 22 -8.00 -13.58 14.71
CA SER A 22 -6.60 -13.48 14.27
C SER A 22 -6.50 -12.52 13.10
N ILE A 23 -5.69 -11.47 13.24
CA ILE A 23 -5.54 -10.39 12.27
C ILE A 23 -4.07 -10.31 11.85
N ALA A 24 -3.82 -10.31 10.53
CA ALA A 24 -2.48 -10.05 10.02
C ALA A 24 -2.22 -8.54 9.92
N TYR A 25 -1.02 -8.12 10.28
CA TYR A 25 -0.55 -6.74 10.14
C TYR A 25 0.93 -6.73 9.74
N TYR A 26 1.40 -5.61 9.17
CA TYR A 26 2.79 -5.46 8.76
C TYR A 26 3.52 -4.62 9.81
N SER A 27 4.52 -5.22 10.44
CA SER A 27 5.17 -4.66 11.63
C SER A 27 6.35 -3.77 11.25
N ILE A 28 6.27 -2.49 11.61
CA ILE A 28 7.38 -1.54 11.48
C ILE A 28 8.60 -1.99 12.30
N PRO A 29 8.48 -2.44 13.56
CA PRO A 29 9.63 -3.01 14.28
C PRO A 29 10.26 -4.23 13.58
N ALA A 30 9.47 -5.06 12.90
CA ALA A 30 10.01 -6.17 12.10
C ALA A 30 10.75 -5.67 10.86
N ALA A 31 10.29 -4.57 10.24
CA ALA A 31 11.00 -3.90 9.15
C ALA A 31 12.35 -3.31 9.60
N GLU A 32 12.40 -2.70 10.79
CA GLU A 32 13.66 -2.22 11.40
C GLU A 32 14.62 -3.39 11.67
N ALA A 33 14.10 -4.49 12.26
CA ALA A 33 14.88 -5.70 12.52
C ALA A 33 15.38 -6.39 11.23
N ALA A 34 14.66 -6.26 10.12
CA ALA A 34 15.06 -6.74 8.80
C ALA A 34 16.10 -5.82 8.11
N GLY A 35 16.51 -4.72 8.74
CA GLY A 35 17.52 -3.80 8.22
C GLY A 35 16.99 -2.86 7.13
N LEU A 36 15.68 -2.57 7.11
CA LEU A 36 15.08 -1.65 6.15
C LEU A 36 15.29 -0.17 6.52
N GLY A 37 15.78 0.13 7.72
CA GLY A 37 16.11 1.47 8.17
C GLY A 37 15.61 1.77 9.58
N ASP A 38 15.89 2.99 10.05
CA ASP A 38 15.37 3.53 11.31
C ASP A 38 14.13 4.39 11.03
N PHE A 39 12.99 3.99 11.61
CA PHE A 39 11.70 4.67 11.43
C PHE A 39 11.23 5.37 12.71
N SER A 40 12.08 5.46 13.74
CA SER A 40 11.76 6.07 15.03
C SER A 40 11.35 7.55 14.90
N LYS A 41 12.03 8.28 14.01
CA LYS A 41 11.82 9.72 13.75
C LYS A 41 10.66 10.03 12.81
N LEU A 42 9.98 9.02 12.27
CA LEU A 42 8.86 9.27 11.36
C LEU A 42 7.63 9.82 12.10
N PRO A 43 6.99 10.88 11.57
CA PRO A 43 5.66 11.29 11.99
C PRO A 43 4.64 10.15 11.86
N ALA A 44 3.62 10.16 12.71
CA ALA A 44 2.58 9.13 12.72
C ALA A 44 1.88 8.95 11.35
N ALA A 45 1.67 10.05 10.62
CA ALA A 45 1.11 10.01 9.27
C ALA A 45 1.96 9.17 8.29
N LEU A 46 3.28 9.32 8.34
CA LEU A 46 4.19 8.55 7.49
C LEU A 46 4.30 7.09 7.94
N LYS A 47 4.10 6.78 9.22
CA LYS A 47 4.02 5.39 9.70
C LYS A 47 2.83 4.65 9.10
N VAL A 48 1.70 5.32 8.87
CA VAL A 48 0.54 4.73 8.17
C VAL A 48 0.88 4.43 6.71
N VAL A 49 1.55 5.36 6.03
CA VAL A 49 1.97 5.16 4.64
C VAL A 49 3.05 4.07 4.54
N LEU A 50 4.00 4.02 5.47
CA LEU A 50 5.03 2.99 5.55
C LEU A 50 4.42 1.59 5.71
N GLU A 51 3.44 1.42 6.60
CA GLU A 51 2.74 0.12 6.74
C GLU A 51 2.04 -0.28 5.44
N ASN A 52 1.47 0.68 4.72
CA ASN A 52 0.87 0.43 3.41
C ASN A 52 1.90 -0.08 2.40
N MET A 53 3.10 0.51 2.37
CA MET A 53 4.19 0.05 1.51
C MET A 53 4.64 -1.35 1.87
N LEU A 54 4.83 -1.63 3.18
CA LEU A 54 5.18 -2.97 3.66
C LEU A 54 4.14 -4.02 3.25
N ARG A 55 2.86 -3.66 3.33
CA ARG A 55 1.74 -4.54 2.94
C ARG A 55 1.72 -4.88 1.45
N PHE A 56 2.14 -3.95 0.61
CA PHE A 56 2.01 -4.02 -0.84
C PHE A 56 3.32 -4.16 -1.60
N GLU A 57 4.44 -4.34 -0.89
CA GLU A 57 5.75 -4.67 -1.44
C GLU A 57 5.63 -5.90 -2.36
N ASP A 58 5.94 -5.71 -3.64
CA ASP A 58 5.71 -6.69 -4.70
C ASP A 58 6.93 -6.86 -5.59
N ASP A 59 8.13 -6.80 -4.99
CA ASP A 59 9.43 -7.00 -5.64
C ASP A 59 9.67 -5.95 -6.75
N GLY A 60 9.21 -4.72 -6.48
CA GLY A 60 9.42 -3.56 -7.33
C GLY A 60 8.47 -3.42 -8.53
N ARG A 61 7.39 -4.21 -8.62
CA ARG A 61 6.36 -4.00 -9.66
C ARG A 61 5.57 -2.71 -9.44
N THR A 62 5.23 -2.41 -8.19
CA THR A 62 4.59 -1.16 -7.77
C THR A 62 5.26 -0.60 -6.53
N VAL A 63 5.65 -1.46 -5.59
CA VAL A 63 6.34 -1.06 -4.36
C VAL A 63 7.61 -1.90 -4.22
N SER A 64 8.75 -1.23 -4.19
CA SER A 64 10.06 -1.85 -3.98
C SER A 64 10.53 -1.74 -2.52
N VAL A 65 11.49 -2.59 -2.14
CA VAL A 65 12.20 -2.48 -0.87
C VAL A 65 12.93 -1.13 -0.73
N ASP A 66 13.38 -0.56 -1.85
CA ASP A 66 14.06 0.73 -1.85
C ASP A 66 13.08 1.90 -1.58
N ASP A 67 11.81 1.78 -1.97
CA ASP A 67 10.78 2.76 -1.62
C ASP A 67 10.50 2.74 -0.11
N ILE A 68 10.60 1.57 0.52
CA ILE A 68 10.46 1.43 1.99
C ILE A 68 11.67 2.06 2.69
N LYS A 69 12.89 1.80 2.22
CA LYS A 69 14.12 2.41 2.76
C LYS A 69 14.13 3.93 2.63
N ALA A 70 13.52 4.48 1.58
CA ALA A 70 13.43 5.91 1.35
C ALA A 70 12.75 6.68 2.50
N PHE A 71 11.88 6.02 3.30
CA PHE A 71 11.30 6.63 4.49
C PHE A 71 12.34 6.87 5.60
N ALA A 72 13.29 5.95 5.77
CA ALA A 72 14.38 6.13 6.73
C ALA A 72 15.31 7.27 6.28
N GLU A 73 15.62 7.34 4.98
CA GLU A 73 16.39 8.44 4.39
C GLU A 73 15.67 9.78 4.55
N TRP A 74 14.36 9.83 4.31
CA TRP A 74 13.54 11.03 4.51
C TRP A 74 13.61 11.53 5.97
N GLY A 75 13.55 10.60 6.94
CA GLY A 75 13.70 10.93 8.36
C GLY A 75 15.10 11.42 8.73
N ALA A 76 16.14 10.86 8.12
CA ALA A 76 17.52 11.29 8.31
C ALA A 76 17.80 12.67 7.71
N ASN A 77 17.19 12.98 6.57
CA ASN A 77 17.37 14.23 5.82
C ASN A 77 16.43 15.36 6.27
N GLY A 78 15.82 15.26 7.46
CA GLY A 78 14.99 16.33 8.01
C GLY A 78 13.71 16.60 7.22
N GLY A 79 13.16 15.57 6.58
CA GLY A 79 11.90 15.64 5.87
C GLY A 79 12.01 15.96 4.37
N GLN A 80 13.20 15.82 3.80
CA GLN A 80 13.45 16.07 2.38
C GLN A 80 13.83 14.76 1.68
N ASN A 81 13.07 14.40 0.65
CA ASN A 81 13.42 13.33 -0.27
C ASN A 81 12.73 13.60 -1.62
N PRO A 82 13.46 13.63 -2.77
CA PRO A 82 12.85 13.84 -4.09
C PRO A 82 12.10 12.60 -4.62
N ARG A 83 12.09 11.49 -3.88
CA ARG A 83 11.51 10.23 -4.35
C ARG A 83 9.99 10.20 -4.23
N GLU A 84 9.32 9.82 -5.33
CA GLU A 84 7.89 9.53 -5.35
C GLU A 84 7.59 8.14 -4.79
N ILE A 85 6.41 7.96 -4.19
CA ILE A 85 6.00 6.71 -3.54
C ILE A 85 4.61 6.28 -4.01
N ALA A 86 4.41 4.96 -4.12
CA ALA A 86 3.14 4.39 -4.55
C ALA A 86 2.20 4.09 -3.38
N TYR A 87 1.28 4.99 -3.06
CA TYR A 87 0.32 4.78 -1.98
C TYR A 87 -0.97 4.10 -2.48
N ARG A 88 -1.41 3.05 -1.79
CA ARG A 88 -2.66 2.31 -2.10
C ARG A 88 -3.68 2.52 -0.98
N PRO A 89 -4.57 3.53 -1.07
CA PRO A 89 -5.56 3.81 -0.04
C PRO A 89 -6.46 2.60 0.26
N ALA A 90 -6.86 2.43 1.52
CA ALA A 90 -7.74 1.33 1.91
C ALA A 90 -9.18 1.46 1.36
N ARG A 91 -9.63 2.67 1.06
CA ARG A 91 -10.97 2.99 0.54
C ARG A 91 -10.97 4.36 -0.13
N VAL A 92 -11.90 4.55 -1.06
CA VAL A 92 -12.20 5.83 -1.70
C VAL A 92 -13.59 6.25 -1.27
N LEU A 93 -13.73 7.53 -0.89
CA LEU A 93 -15.03 8.16 -0.64
C LEU A 93 -15.25 9.17 -1.76
N MET A 94 -16.35 9.05 -2.50
CA MET A 94 -16.73 9.98 -3.57
C MET A 94 -17.95 10.80 -3.14
N GLN A 95 -17.94 12.08 -3.48
CA GLN A 95 -19.10 12.95 -3.31
C GLN A 95 -20.02 12.79 -4.53
N ASP A 96 -21.32 13.00 -4.33
CA ASP A 96 -22.40 12.74 -5.29
C ASP A 96 -22.11 13.16 -6.74
N PHE A 97 -21.57 14.36 -7.00
CA PHE A 97 -21.32 14.84 -8.37
C PHE A 97 -19.95 14.47 -8.91
N THR A 98 -18.93 14.37 -8.05
CA THR A 98 -17.59 13.93 -8.47
C THR A 98 -17.54 12.42 -8.72
N GLY A 99 -18.53 11.68 -8.22
CA GLY A 99 -18.62 10.25 -8.40
C GLY A 99 -19.11 9.81 -9.78
N VAL A 100 -19.96 10.62 -10.43
CA VAL A 100 -20.60 10.26 -11.70
C VAL A 100 -19.57 10.01 -12.82
N PRO A 101 -18.58 10.87 -13.08
CA PRO A 101 -17.59 10.62 -14.14
C PRO A 101 -16.82 9.33 -13.92
N ALA A 102 -16.38 9.04 -12.69
CA ALA A 102 -15.63 7.83 -12.39
C ALA A 102 -16.47 6.54 -12.58
N VAL A 103 -17.77 6.59 -12.27
CA VAL A 103 -18.69 5.46 -12.53
C VAL A 103 -18.92 5.28 -14.03
N VAL A 104 -19.02 6.37 -14.80
CA VAL A 104 -19.12 6.33 -16.26
C VAL A 104 -17.85 5.72 -16.87
N ASP A 105 -16.66 6.08 -16.39
CA ASP A 105 -15.40 5.48 -16.84
C ASP A 105 -15.35 3.99 -16.54
N LEU A 106 -15.78 3.56 -15.34
CA LEU A 106 -15.90 2.13 -15.00
C LEU A 106 -16.86 1.39 -15.94
N ALA A 107 -17.98 2.02 -16.35
CA ALA A 107 -18.90 1.45 -17.31
C ALA A 107 -18.27 1.32 -18.71
N ALA A 108 -17.59 2.38 -19.18
CA ALA A 108 -16.90 2.38 -20.47
C ALA A 108 -15.77 1.33 -20.52
N MET A 109 -14.99 1.19 -19.43
CA MET A 109 -13.96 0.15 -19.33
C MET A 109 -14.55 -1.26 -19.40
N ARG A 110 -15.72 -1.50 -18.78
CA ARG A 110 -16.41 -2.80 -18.88
C ARG A 110 -16.83 -3.13 -20.31
N ASP A 111 -17.37 -2.16 -21.03
CA ASP A 111 -17.74 -2.34 -22.44
C ASP A 111 -16.50 -2.59 -23.31
N GLY A 112 -15.40 -1.87 -23.05
CA GLY A 112 -14.11 -2.09 -23.70
C GLY A 112 -13.54 -3.50 -23.47
N ILE A 113 -13.58 -4.01 -22.22
CA ILE A 113 -13.14 -5.37 -21.89
C ILE A 113 -13.97 -6.42 -22.65
N LYS A 114 -15.30 -6.26 -22.71
CA LYS A 114 -16.16 -7.17 -23.47
C LYS A 114 -15.84 -7.16 -24.96
N ALA A 115 -15.60 -5.99 -25.55
CA ALA A 115 -15.25 -5.86 -26.95
C ALA A 115 -13.93 -6.58 -27.29
N LEU A 116 -13.00 -6.66 -26.33
CA LEU A 116 -11.75 -7.40 -26.45
C LEU A 116 -11.87 -8.89 -26.09
N GLY A 117 -13.09 -9.39 -25.79
CA GLY A 117 -13.34 -10.79 -25.42
C GLY A 117 -12.92 -11.14 -23.98
N GLY A 118 -12.68 -10.15 -23.13
CA GLY A 118 -12.32 -10.35 -21.72
C GLY A 118 -13.53 -10.47 -20.78
N ASP A 119 -13.24 -10.77 -19.51
CA ASP A 119 -14.25 -10.86 -18.45
C ASP A 119 -14.47 -9.48 -17.78
N ALA A 120 -15.64 -8.89 -17.99
CA ALA A 120 -16.00 -7.56 -17.45
C ALA A 120 -16.41 -7.56 -15.97
N GLN A 121 -16.40 -8.70 -15.30
CA GLN A 121 -16.54 -8.77 -13.84
C GLN A 121 -15.20 -8.65 -13.11
N LYS A 122 -14.07 -8.67 -13.84
CA LYS A 122 -12.73 -8.37 -13.33
C LYS A 122 -12.36 -6.93 -13.59
#